data_AF-A0A2B7ZLU5-F1
#
_entry.id   AF-A0A2B7ZLU5-F1
#
_cell.length_a   1.000
_cell.length_b   1.000
_cell.length_c   1.000
_cell.angle_alpha   90.00
_cell.angle_beta   90.00
_cell.angle_gamma   90.00
#
_symmetry.space_group_name_H-M   'P 1'
#
loop_
_entity.id
_entity.type
_entity.pdbx_description
1 polymer ?
#
loop_
_entity_poly.entity_id
_entity_poly.type
_entity_poly.pdbx_seq_one_letter_code
_entity_poly.pdbx_strand_id
1 'polypeptide(L)'
;MVLRIYGAQAFSEFISISESKIASVLKCSPQEVSNALERLQKMQVAAYEPASDSPQLTWTTERQDAARLFLDYRRLEARHLVHKNKMEAMTHYAEQTSQCRMLVIQEYFDEKTSASCGRCDVCLEKRKSNQDYLL
;
A
#
# COMPACT_ATOMS: atom_id res chain seq x y z
N MET A 1 -9.96 15.09 -40.97
CA MET A 1 -9.30 16.05 -40.06
C MET A 1 -8.15 15.43 -39.29
N VAL A 2 -8.30 14.24 -38.71
CA VAL A 2 -7.20 13.54 -37.99
C VAL A 2 -5.94 13.41 -38.87
N LEU A 3 -6.05 12.87 -40.09
CA LEU A 3 -4.94 12.78 -41.05
C LEU A 3 -4.34 14.15 -41.46
N ARG A 4 -5.12 15.24 -41.36
CA ARG A 4 -4.64 16.58 -41.71
C ARG A 4 -3.83 17.21 -40.58
N ILE A 5 -4.13 16.86 -39.33
CA ILE A 5 -3.46 17.39 -38.13
C ILE A 5 -2.23 16.54 -37.80
N TYR A 6 -2.34 15.21 -37.91
CA TYR A 6 -1.31 14.26 -37.49
C TYR A 6 -0.59 13.58 -38.67
N GLY A 7 -0.99 13.86 -39.91
CA GLY A 7 -0.30 13.40 -41.11
C GLY A 7 -0.45 11.91 -41.40
N ALA A 8 0.44 11.40 -42.25
CA ALA A 8 0.46 10.00 -42.70
C ALA A 8 0.81 9.01 -41.58
N GLN A 9 1.46 9.47 -40.50
CA GLN A 9 1.85 8.63 -39.36
C GLN A 9 0.64 8.01 -38.65
N ALA A 10 -0.50 8.70 -38.66
CA ALA A 10 -1.75 8.19 -38.11
C ALA A 10 -2.34 6.98 -38.88
N PHE A 11 -1.84 6.69 -40.08
CA PHE A 11 -2.27 5.54 -40.88
C PHE A 11 -1.39 4.31 -40.66
N SER A 12 -0.10 4.51 -40.33
CA SER A 12 0.87 3.42 -40.19
C SER A 12 1.05 2.95 -38.75
N GLU A 13 0.88 3.84 -37.77
CA GLU A 13 1.20 3.56 -36.37
C GLU A 13 0.17 4.16 -35.41
N PHE A 14 0.11 3.62 -34.19
CA PHE A 14 -0.66 4.23 -33.11
C PHE A 14 0.02 5.52 -32.65
N ILE A 15 -0.74 6.61 -32.66
CA ILE A 15 -0.25 7.93 -32.26
C ILE A 15 -1.11 8.48 -31.13
N SER A 16 -0.47 9.20 -30.20
CA SER A 16 -1.18 9.95 -29.17
C SER A 16 -1.87 11.16 -29.80
N ILE A 17 -3.20 11.18 -29.78
CA ILE A 17 -4.01 12.30 -30.27
C ILE A 17 -4.63 13.07 -29.11
N SER A 18 -4.73 14.39 -29.26
CA SER A 18 -5.53 15.25 -28.37
C SER A 18 -6.91 15.48 -28.99
N GLU A 19 -7.95 14.98 -28.33
CA GLU A 19 -9.35 15.18 -28.70
C GLU A 19 -9.73 16.66 -28.66
N SER A 20 -9.26 17.41 -27.64
CA SER A 20 -9.51 18.84 -27.51
C SER A 20 -8.95 19.65 -28.69
N LYS A 21 -7.78 19.26 -29.21
CA LYS A 21 -7.18 19.90 -30.39
C LYS A 21 -8.02 19.65 -31.64
N ILE A 22 -8.51 18.42 -31.84
CA ILE A 22 -9.39 18.08 -32.96
C ILE A 22 -10.73 18.83 -32.86
N ALA A 23 -11.29 18.88 -31.66
CA ALA A 23 -12.54 19.58 -31.35
C ALA A 23 -12.44 21.08 -31.65
N SER A 24 -11.32 21.73 -31.32
CA SER A 24 -11.08 23.15 -31.62
C SER A 24 -11.09 23.47 -33.11
N VAL A 25 -10.56 22.57 -33.95
CA VAL A 25 -10.52 22.73 -35.41
C VAL A 25 -11.88 22.47 -36.04
N LEU A 26 -12.62 21.50 -35.49
CA LEU A 26 -13.97 21.13 -35.95
C LEU A 26 -15.09 22.02 -35.38
N LYS A 27 -14.75 22.93 -34.45
CA LYS A 27 -15.70 23.77 -33.70
C LYS A 27 -16.81 22.94 -33.04
N CYS A 28 -16.45 21.80 -32.48
CA CYS A 28 -17.34 20.91 -31.76
C CYS A 28 -16.82 20.64 -30.35
N SER A 29 -17.59 19.94 -29.53
CA SER A 29 -17.16 19.50 -28.21
C SER A 29 -16.19 18.30 -28.29
N PRO A 30 -15.28 18.13 -27.33
CA PRO A 30 -14.43 16.93 -27.26
C PRO A 30 -15.23 15.63 -27.22
N GLN A 31 -16.38 15.64 -26.53
CA GLN A 31 -17.28 14.49 -26.45
C GLN A 31 -17.81 14.06 -27.82
N GLU A 32 -18.16 15.02 -28.69
CA GLU A 32 -18.61 14.71 -30.05
C GLU A 32 -17.50 14.10 -30.90
N VAL A 33 -16.25 14.52 -30.69
CA VAL A 33 -15.09 13.90 -31.35
C VAL A 33 -14.88 12.47 -30.87
N SER A 34 -14.91 12.24 -29.55
CA SER A 34 -14.76 10.90 -28.98
C SER A 34 -15.86 9.95 -29.48
N ASN A 35 -17.12 10.38 -29.45
CA ASN A 35 -18.26 9.61 -29.98
C ASN A 35 -18.11 9.31 -31.48
N ALA A 36 -17.59 10.24 -32.26
CA ALA A 36 -17.35 10.02 -33.69
C ALA A 36 -16.21 9.01 -33.94
N LEU A 37 -15.13 9.06 -33.16
CA LEU A 37 -14.03 8.10 -33.24
C LEU A 37 -14.46 6.70 -32.81
N GLU A 38 -15.24 6.58 -31.73
CA GLU A 38 -15.84 5.30 -31.33
C GLU A 38 -16.75 4.71 -32.42
N ARG A 39 -17.54 5.55 -33.11
CA ARG A 39 -18.37 5.11 -34.23
C ARG A 39 -17.52 4.56 -35.37
N LEU A 40 -16.42 5.24 -35.73
CA LEU A 40 -15.49 4.77 -36.75
C LEU A 40 -14.83 3.44 -36.35
N GLN A 41 -14.54 3.24 -35.06
CA GLN A 41 -14.04 1.98 -34.54
C GLN A 41 -15.07 0.86 -34.61
N LYS A 42 -16.34 1.13 -34.24
CA LYS A 42 -17.44 0.16 -34.39
C LYS A 42 -17.65 -0.26 -35.85
N MET A 43 -17.41 0.66 -36.78
CA MET A 43 -17.45 0.39 -38.22
C MET A 43 -16.16 -0.28 -38.76
N GLN A 44 -15.19 -0.57 -37.89
CA GLN A 44 -13.87 -1.12 -38.24
C GLN A 44 -13.07 -0.27 -39.25
N VAL A 45 -13.32 1.04 -39.28
CA VAL A 45 -12.64 1.99 -40.16
C VAL A 45 -11.38 2.56 -39.51
N ALA A 46 -11.33 2.63 -38.17
CA ALA A 46 -10.19 3.13 -37.41
C ALA A 46 -10.02 2.38 -36.08
N ALA A 47 -8.79 2.25 -35.59
CA ALA A 47 -8.54 1.81 -34.22
C ALA A 47 -8.43 3.05 -33.32
N TYR A 48 -9.26 3.12 -32.28
CA TYR A 48 -9.29 4.23 -31.34
C TYR A 48 -9.22 3.67 -29.92
N GLU A 49 -8.34 4.27 -29.11
CA GLU A 49 -8.23 3.99 -27.69
C GLU A 49 -8.51 5.31 -26.95
N PRO A 50 -9.66 5.42 -26.26
CA PRO A 50 -10.04 6.66 -25.58
C PRO A 50 -9.09 6.93 -24.42
N ALA A 51 -8.87 8.22 -24.13
CA ALA A 51 -8.12 8.60 -22.95
C ALA A 51 -8.82 8.06 -21.69
N SER A 52 -8.07 7.35 -20.84
CA SER A 52 -8.59 6.86 -19.57
C SER A 52 -8.54 7.97 -18.52
N ASP A 53 -9.71 8.38 -18.01
CA ASP A 53 -9.82 9.27 -16.85
C ASP A 53 -9.55 8.54 -15.51
N SER A 54 -9.18 7.26 -15.56
CA SER A 54 -8.81 6.52 -14.35
C SER A 54 -7.48 7.05 -13.78
N PRO A 55 -7.34 7.13 -12.46
CA PRO A 55 -6.08 7.58 -11.84
C PRO A 55 -4.95 6.65 -12.24
N GLN A 56 -3.98 7.17 -12.99
CA GLN A 56 -2.79 6.41 -13.39
C GLN A 56 -1.69 6.60 -12.35
N LEU A 57 -1.09 5.49 -11.91
CA LEU A 57 0.10 5.52 -11.08
C LEU A 57 1.32 5.63 -12.00
N THR A 58 2.07 6.73 -11.90
CA THR A 58 3.34 6.89 -12.61
C THR A 58 4.48 6.68 -11.64
N TRP A 59 5.33 5.71 -11.92
CA TRP A 59 6.58 5.54 -11.20
C TRP A 59 7.54 6.63 -11.65
N THR A 60 8.02 7.44 -10.69
CA THR A 60 9.00 8.50 -10.94
C THR A 60 10.42 7.98 -11.12
N THR A 61 10.63 6.68 -10.91
CA THR A 61 11.94 6.02 -10.97
C THR A 61 11.91 4.91 -12.00
N GLU A 62 13.04 4.73 -12.69
CA GLU A 62 13.22 3.63 -13.61
C GLU A 62 13.16 2.28 -12.88
N ARG A 63 12.67 1.26 -13.58
CA ARG A 63 12.69 -0.11 -13.06
C ARG A 63 14.15 -0.57 -12.94
N GLN A 64 14.59 -0.86 -11.72
CA GLN A 64 15.89 -1.49 -11.52
C GLN A 64 15.84 -3.00 -11.82
N ASP A 65 16.91 -3.49 -12.42
CA ASP A 65 17.13 -4.92 -12.60
C ASP A 65 17.28 -5.60 -11.23
N ALA A 66 16.58 -6.71 -11.02
CA ALA A 66 16.64 -7.48 -9.78
C ALA A 66 18.08 -7.92 -9.45
N ALA A 67 18.90 -8.23 -10.46
CA ALA A 67 20.28 -8.65 -10.26
C ALA A 67 21.20 -7.50 -9.81
N ARG A 68 20.78 -6.24 -10.01
CA ARG A 68 21.55 -5.03 -9.67
C ARG A 68 20.94 -4.24 -8.52
N LEU A 69 19.91 -4.79 -7.87
CA LEU A 69 19.22 -4.13 -6.78
C LEU A 69 20.17 -3.98 -5.59
N PHE A 70 20.47 -2.73 -5.22
CA PHE A 70 21.27 -2.46 -4.03
C PHE A 70 20.43 -2.69 -2.76
N LEU A 71 20.83 -3.68 -1.97
CA LEU A 71 20.23 -3.96 -0.67
C LEU A 71 21.15 -3.47 0.45
N ASP A 72 20.65 -2.56 1.27
CA ASP A 72 21.33 -2.18 2.51
C ASP A 72 21.12 -3.27 3.57
N TYR A 73 21.99 -4.29 3.53
CA TYR A 73 21.95 -5.42 4.45
C TYR A 73 22.09 -5.01 5.92
N ARG A 74 22.84 -3.94 6.22
CA ARG A 74 22.98 -3.46 7.60
C ARG A 74 21.65 -2.93 8.11
N ARG A 75 20.95 -2.14 7.30
CA ARG A 75 19.62 -1.63 7.64
C ARG A 75 18.58 -2.75 7.72
N LEU A 76 18.66 -3.74 6.83
CA LEU A 76 17.79 -4.91 6.88
C LEU A 76 17.99 -5.71 8.17
N GLU A 77 19.23 -5.97 8.56
CA GLU A 77 19.53 -6.69 9.80
C GLU A 77 19.08 -5.90 11.04
N ALA A 78 19.31 -4.58 11.07
CA ALA A 78 18.83 -3.74 12.16
C ALA A 78 17.29 -3.81 12.30
N ARG A 79 16.56 -3.80 11.18
CA ARG A 79 15.09 -3.97 11.19
C ARG A 79 14.68 -5.36 11.65
N HIS A 80 15.36 -6.40 11.15
CA HIS A 80 15.12 -7.78 11.54
C HIS A 80 15.27 -7.96 13.06
N LEU A 81 16.34 -7.43 13.65
CA LEU A 81 16.57 -7.49 15.09
C LEU A 81 15.47 -6.80 15.89
N VAL A 82 15.03 -5.60 15.47
CA VAL A 82 13.92 -4.90 16.11
C VAL A 82 12.62 -5.72 16.05
N HIS A 83 12.31 -6.31 14.91
CA HIS A 83 11.12 -7.16 14.77
C HIS A 83 11.22 -8.43 15.61
N LYS A 84 12.39 -9.06 15.66
CA LYS A 84 12.67 -10.23 16.49
C LYS A 84 12.47 -9.92 17.97
N ASN A 85 13.06 -8.83 18.47
CA ASN A 85 12.91 -8.43 19.88
C ASN A 85 11.44 -8.15 20.25
N LYS A 86 10.67 -7.52 19.35
CA LYS A 86 9.23 -7.28 19.57
C LYS A 86 8.43 -8.59 19.63
N MET A 87 8.75 -9.55 18.77
CA MET A 87 8.13 -10.87 18.78
C MET A 87 8.43 -11.59 20.09
N GLU A 88 9.70 -11.63 20.50
CA GLU A 88 10.13 -12.25 21.76
C GLU A 88 9.46 -11.61 22.97
N ALA A 89 9.34 -10.28 23.00
CA ALA A 89 8.60 -9.57 24.06
C ALA A 89 7.12 -9.97 24.10
N MET A 90 6.47 -10.15 22.95
CA MET A 90 5.06 -10.56 22.88
C MET A 90 4.87 -12.02 23.30
N THR A 91 5.79 -12.91 22.91
CA THR A 91 5.83 -14.30 23.38
C THR A 91 5.98 -14.35 24.89
N HIS A 92 6.94 -13.60 25.43
CA HIS A 92 7.14 -13.48 26.88
C HIS A 92 5.88 -12.99 27.58
N TYR A 93 5.23 -11.94 27.07
CA TYR A 93 3.97 -11.43 27.61
C TYR A 93 2.87 -12.49 27.66
N ALA A 94 2.74 -13.32 26.62
CA ALA A 94 1.71 -14.35 26.53
C ALA A 94 1.97 -15.54 27.46
N GLU A 95 3.20 -16.03 27.51
CA GLU A 95 3.58 -17.30 28.15
C GLU A 95 3.98 -17.18 29.62
N GLN A 96 4.47 -16.01 30.06
CA GLN A 96 4.86 -15.84 31.45
C GLN A 96 3.66 -15.98 32.39
N THR A 97 3.88 -16.62 33.53
CA THR A 97 2.86 -16.84 34.59
C THR A 97 3.27 -16.27 35.94
N SER A 98 4.42 -15.59 36.01
CA SER A 98 5.04 -15.16 37.26
C SER A 98 4.80 -13.68 37.60
N GLN A 99 4.60 -12.80 36.61
CA GLN A 99 4.46 -11.36 36.79
C GLN A 99 3.05 -10.89 36.36
N CYS A 100 2.51 -9.85 37.01
CA CYS A 100 1.23 -9.27 36.55
C CYS A 100 1.39 -8.80 35.09
N ARG A 101 0.46 -9.21 34.22
CA ARG A 101 0.47 -8.85 32.79
C ARG A 101 0.57 -7.35 32.52
N MET A 102 -0.07 -6.53 33.36
CA MET A 102 0.03 -5.06 33.25
C MET A 102 1.45 -4.56 33.47
N LEU A 103 2.17 -5.10 34.45
CA LEU A 103 3.55 -4.69 34.72
C LEU A 103 4.47 -5.00 33.53
N VAL A 104 4.28 -6.16 32.91
CA VAL A 104 5.05 -6.55 31.71
C VAL A 104 4.77 -5.61 30.53
N ILE A 105 3.50 -5.23 30.30
CA ILE A 105 3.14 -4.26 29.25
C ILE A 105 3.75 -2.88 29.54
N GLN A 106 3.67 -2.43 30.79
CA GLN A 106 4.21 -1.14 31.19
C GLN A 106 5.72 -1.08 31.00
N GLU A 107 6.44 -2.12 31.42
CA GLU A 107 7.88 -2.24 31.21
C GLU A 107 8.26 -2.24 29.73
N TYR A 108 7.47 -2.90 28.87
CA TYR A 108 7.67 -2.85 27.42
C TYR A 108 7.54 -1.44 26.81
N PHE A 109 6.74 -0.57 27.43
CA PHE A 109 6.60 0.85 27.05
C PHE A 109 7.47 1.79 27.89
N ASP A 110 8.50 1.27 28.58
CA ASP A 110 9.41 2.02 29.45
C ASP A 110 8.72 2.76 30.61
N GLU A 111 7.53 2.30 31.03
CA GLU A 111 6.80 2.82 32.18
C GLU A 111 7.24 2.14 33.48
N LYS A 112 7.56 2.94 34.51
CA LYS A 112 7.96 2.42 35.83
C LYS A 112 6.76 2.34 36.77
N THR A 113 6.28 1.12 36.99
CA THR A 113 5.23 0.81 37.98
C THR A 113 5.64 -0.40 38.80
N SER A 114 5.38 -0.37 40.12
CA SER A 114 5.68 -1.48 41.04
C SER A 114 4.43 -2.19 41.56
N ALA A 115 3.25 -1.58 41.38
CA ALA A 115 1.99 -2.12 41.89
C ALA A 115 1.39 -3.16 40.94
N SER A 116 1.11 -4.36 41.45
CA SER A 116 0.37 -5.36 40.70
C SER A 116 -1.06 -4.92 40.41
N CYS A 117 -1.54 -5.17 39.20
CA CYS A 117 -2.86 -4.79 38.71
C CYS A 117 -4.05 -5.40 39.48
N GLY A 118 -3.88 -6.57 40.11
CA GLY A 118 -4.91 -7.27 40.89
C GLY A 118 -6.07 -7.88 40.08
N ARG A 119 -6.09 -7.72 38.75
CA ARG A 119 -7.21 -8.13 37.88
C ARG A 119 -6.82 -9.05 36.71
N CYS A 120 -5.53 -9.22 36.41
CA CYS A 120 -5.10 -10.18 35.39
C CYS A 120 -5.17 -11.62 35.93
N ASP A 121 -5.21 -12.59 35.03
CA ASP A 121 -5.12 -14.03 35.30
C ASP A 121 -4.00 -14.40 36.29
N VAL A 122 -2.77 -13.91 36.09
CA VAL A 122 -1.65 -14.18 37.01
C VAL A 122 -1.93 -13.66 38.43
N CYS A 123 -2.53 -12.47 38.55
CA CYS A 123 -2.91 -11.92 39.86
C CYS A 123 -4.02 -12.74 40.52
N LEU A 124 -4.98 -13.22 39.73
CA LEU A 124 -6.11 -14.02 40.22
C LEU A 124 -5.63 -15.40 40.70
N GLU A 125 -4.71 -16.05 39.99
CA GLU A 125 -4.10 -17.32 40.41
C GLU A 125 -3.27 -17.17 41.70
N LYS A 126 -2.48 -16.10 41.81
CA LYS A 126 -1.75 -15.79 43.05
C LYS A 126 -2.66 -15.52 44.24
N ARG A 127 -3.84 -14.94 44.02
CA ARG A 127 -4.80 -14.70 45.10
C ARG A 127 -5.42 -16.00 45.60
N LYS A 128 -5.78 -16.92 44.70
CA LYS A 128 -6.32 -18.25 45.06
C LYS A 128 -5.32 -19.04 45.89
N SER A 129 -4.09 -19.17 45.40
CA SER A 129 -3.02 -19.88 46.12
C SER A 129 -2.73 -19.32 47.52
N ASN A 130 -2.80 -18.00 47.72
CA ASN A 130 -2.64 -17.41 49.04
C ASN A 130 -3.82 -17.64 49.99
N GLN A 131 -5.04 -17.84 49.47
CA GLN A 131 -6.20 -18.18 50.30
C GLN A 131 -6.18 -19.64 50.76
N ASP A 132 -5.65 -20.55 49.94
CA ASP A 132 -5.55 -21.98 50.26
C ASP A 132 -4.52 -22.29 51.37
N TYR A 133 -3.57 -21.39 51.64
CA TYR A 133 -2.59 -21.51 52.74
C TYR A 133 -3.10 -21.03 54.11
N LEU A 134 -4.30 -20.44 54.17
CA LEU A 134 -4.90 -19.88 55.39
C LEU A 134 -6.04 -20.75 55.96
N LEU A 135 -6.17 -21.98 55.46
CA LEU A 135 -7.00 -23.07 56.00
C LEU A 135 -6.10 -24.22 56.48
#